data_AF-A0A0K8PR50-F1
#
_entry.id   AF-A0A0K8PR50-F1
#
_cell.length_a   1.000
_cell.length_b   1.000
_cell.length_c   1.000
_cell.angle_alpha   90.00
_cell.angle_beta   90.00
_cell.angle_gamma   90.00
#
_symmetry.space_group_name_H-M   'P 1'
#
loop_
_entity.id
_entity.type
_entity.pdbx_description
1 polymer ?
#
loop_
_entity_poly.entity_id
_entity_poly.type
_entity_poly.pdbx_seq_one_letter_code
_entity_poly.pdbx_strand_id
1 'polypeptide(L)'
;MTNALPRLLEIAPAPSEPRQKDWDEVERSLEVALPSDYKELIHVYGGSNWDDDLYVLEPGCPNENYDLIEWAEHQAEDLEERLGCRAFEGLRRCRRR
;
A
#
# COMPACT_ATOMS: atom_id res chain seq x y z
N MET A 1 5.75 -13.33 -15.88
CA MET A 1 4.56 -12.56 -15.43
C MET A 1 4.26 -11.53 -16.50
N THR A 2 2.99 -11.38 -16.87
CA THR A 2 2.57 -10.47 -17.95
C THR A 2 2.78 -9.04 -17.48
N ASN A 3 3.51 -8.24 -18.26
CA ASN A 3 3.72 -6.84 -17.95
C ASN A 3 2.42 -6.07 -18.26
N ALA A 4 1.59 -5.86 -17.23
CA ALA A 4 0.23 -5.30 -17.37
C ALA A 4 0.22 -3.77 -17.46
N LEU A 5 1.28 -3.10 -16.98
CA LEU A 5 1.36 -1.64 -16.94
C LEU A 5 1.34 -0.99 -18.34
N PRO A 6 2.04 -1.50 -19.37
CA PRO A 6 1.90 -0.99 -20.74
C PRO A 6 0.47 -1.06 -21.26
N ARG A 7 -0.26 -2.14 -20.95
CA ARG A 7 -1.65 -2.29 -21.38
C ARG A 7 -2.57 -1.30 -20.68
N LEU A 8 -2.25 -0.98 -19.43
CA LEU A 8 -2.99 0.00 -18.64
C LEU A 8 -2.81 1.42 -19.21
N LEU A 9 -1.58 1.78 -19.61
CA LEU A 9 -1.25 3.06 -20.22
C LEU A 9 -2.01 3.34 -21.53
N GLU A 10 -2.39 2.30 -22.27
CA GLU A 10 -3.22 2.44 -23.47
C GLU A 10 -4.68 2.84 -23.16
N ILE A 11 -5.17 2.54 -21.96
CA ILE A 11 -6.56 2.77 -21.54
C ILE A 11 -6.65 4.05 -20.70
N ALA A 12 -5.74 4.21 -19.74
CA ALA A 12 -5.67 5.33 -18.82
C ALA A 12 -4.32 6.04 -19.01
N PRO A 13 -4.29 7.22 -19.65
CA PRO A 13 -3.03 7.93 -19.84
C PRO A 13 -2.42 8.32 -18.49
N ALA A 14 -1.10 8.22 -18.39
CA ALA A 14 -0.37 8.59 -17.18
C ALA A 14 -0.54 10.08 -16.85
N PRO A 15 -0.60 10.44 -15.57
CA PRO A 15 -0.52 11.84 -15.15
C PRO A 15 0.84 12.44 -15.51
N SER A 16 0.90 13.77 -15.62
CA SER A 16 2.05 14.51 -16.12
C SER A 16 3.33 14.33 -15.29
N GLU A 17 3.18 14.05 -14.00
CA GLU A 17 4.29 13.97 -13.05
C GLU A 17 4.28 12.63 -12.32
N PRO A 18 5.32 11.80 -12.48
CA PRO A 18 5.44 10.54 -11.76
C PRO A 18 5.75 10.79 -10.28
N ARG A 19 5.31 9.87 -9.42
CA ARG A 19 5.56 9.93 -7.98
C ARG A 19 6.87 9.23 -7.63
N GLN A 20 7.72 9.89 -6.85
CA GLN A 20 8.91 9.29 -6.27
C GLN A 20 8.68 9.02 -4.79
N LYS A 21 9.13 7.85 -4.32
CA LYS A 21 9.01 7.41 -2.93
C LYS A 21 10.30 6.73 -2.51
N ASP A 22 10.65 6.92 -1.24
CA ASP A 22 11.66 6.09 -0.58
C ASP A 22 11.01 4.76 -0.19
N TRP A 23 11.16 3.77 -1.05
CA TRP A 23 10.57 2.45 -0.83
C TRP A 23 11.20 1.71 0.35
N ASP A 24 12.47 1.98 0.68
CA ASP A 24 13.13 1.36 1.83
C ASP A 24 12.53 1.87 3.13
N GLU A 25 12.15 3.15 3.20
CA GLU A 25 11.41 3.71 4.32
C GLU A 25 9.99 3.15 4.41
N VAL A 26 9.25 3.11 3.29
CA VAL A 26 7.88 2.57 3.25
C VAL A 26 7.83 1.10 3.70
N GLU A 27 8.70 0.25 3.16
CA GLU A 27 8.72 -1.18 3.51
C GLU A 27 9.17 -1.42 4.95
N ARG A 28 10.01 -0.53 5.50
CA ARG A 28 10.39 -0.56 6.91
C ARG A 28 9.21 -0.22 7.81
N SER A 29 8.40 0.78 7.45
CA SER A 29 7.21 1.16 8.22
C SER A 29 6.13 0.08 8.17
N LEU A 30 5.93 -0.55 7.01
CA LEU A 30 4.94 -1.62 6.83
C LEU A 30 5.43 -3.01 7.31
N GLU A 31 6.72 -3.13 7.64
CA GLU A 31 7.41 -4.39 7.96
C GLU A 31 7.24 -5.52 6.92
N VAL A 32 6.97 -5.16 5.66
CA VAL A 32 6.74 -6.09 4.56
C VAL A 32 7.35 -5.57 3.27
N ALA A 33 7.85 -6.49 2.44
CA ALA A 33 8.28 -6.16 1.09
C ALA A 33 7.05 -6.03 0.18
N LEU A 34 6.95 -4.90 -0.51
CA LEU A 34 5.88 -4.64 -1.46
C LEU A 34 6.23 -5.20 -2.85
N PRO A 35 5.23 -5.72 -3.59
CA PRO A 35 5.43 -6.19 -4.96
C PRO A 35 6.03 -5.13 -5.89
N SER A 36 6.91 -5.53 -6.81
CA SER A 36 7.58 -4.58 -7.72
C SER A 36 6.62 -3.92 -8.71
N ASP A 37 5.63 -4.66 -9.20
CA ASP A 37 4.57 -4.17 -10.08
C ASP A 37 3.68 -3.11 -9.40
N TYR A 38 3.42 -3.25 -8.10
CA TYR A 38 2.76 -2.22 -7.31
C TYR A 38 3.60 -0.93 -7.22
N LYS A 39 4.91 -1.05 -6.96
CA LYS A 39 5.81 0.12 -6.90
C LYS A 39 5.87 0.86 -8.25
N GLU A 40 5.88 0.12 -9.36
CA GLU A 40 5.81 0.68 -10.71
C GLU A 40 4.48 1.39 -10.97
N LEU A 41 3.36 0.80 -10.55
CA LEU A 41 2.04 1.43 -10.67
C LEU A 41 1.97 2.75 -9.90
N ILE A 42 2.41 2.77 -8.64
CA ILE A 42 2.43 3.98 -7.81
C ILE A 42 3.39 5.02 -8.39
N HIS A 43 4.52 4.60 -8.97
CA HIS A 43 5.42 5.54 -9.64
C HIS A 43 4.74 6.28 -10.78
N VAL A 44 3.90 5.59 -11.56
CA VAL A 44 3.21 6.17 -12.71
C VAL A 44 1.95 6.95 -12.29
N TYR A 45 1.06 6.35 -11.51
CA TYR A 45 -0.26 6.92 -11.23
C TYR A 45 -0.39 7.56 -9.84
N GLY A 46 0.50 7.23 -8.90
CA GLY A 46 0.36 7.63 -7.51
C GLY A 46 -0.92 7.09 -6.86
N GLY A 47 -1.32 7.73 -5.76
CA GLY A 47 -2.61 7.46 -5.12
C GLY A 47 -3.73 7.94 -6.03
N SER A 48 -4.65 7.04 -6.38
CA SER A 48 -5.68 7.32 -7.40
C SER A 48 -6.98 6.60 -7.12
N ASN A 49 -8.09 7.22 -7.54
CA ASN A 49 -9.40 6.60 -7.66
C ASN A 49 -9.68 6.36 -9.14
N TRP A 50 -10.17 5.17 -9.45
CA TRP A 50 -10.53 4.71 -10.78
C TRP A 50 -12.02 4.40 -10.79
N ASP A 51 -12.78 5.28 -11.46
CA ASP A 51 -14.23 5.15 -11.71
C ASP A 51 -15.07 4.86 -10.46
N ASP A 52 -14.65 5.38 -9.30
CA ASP A 52 -15.25 5.18 -7.97
C ASP A 52 -15.30 3.73 -7.45
N ASP A 53 -14.84 2.77 -8.24
CA ASP A 53 -14.83 1.34 -7.92
C ASP A 53 -13.48 0.85 -7.37
N LEU A 54 -12.37 1.45 -7.82
CA LEU A 54 -11.02 1.03 -7.44
C LEU A 54 -10.22 2.19 -6.85
N TYR A 55 -9.77 1.99 -5.61
CA TYR A 55 -8.93 2.93 -4.89
C TYR A 55 -7.53 2.36 -4.75
N VAL A 56 -6.56 3.09 -5.29
CA VAL A 56 -5.14 2.80 -5.18
C VAL A 56 -4.57 3.68 -4.08
N LEU A 57 -4.19 3.05 -2.97
CA LEU A 57 -3.62 3.72 -1.82
C LEU A 57 -2.14 4.04 -2.08
N GLU A 58 -1.71 5.26 -1.79
CA GLU A 58 -0.30 5.67 -1.90
C GLU A 58 0.32 5.70 -0.51
N PRO A 59 1.48 5.05 -0.28
CA PRO A 59 2.12 5.11 1.04
C PRO A 59 2.61 6.52 1.36
N GLY A 60 2.31 7.04 2.55
CA GLY A 60 2.69 8.40 2.96
C GLY A 60 1.99 9.47 2.12
N CYS A 61 0.70 9.26 1.81
CA CYS A 61 -0.11 10.24 1.10
C CYS A 61 -0.54 11.34 2.08
N PRO A 62 -0.40 12.64 1.73
CA PRO A 62 -0.90 13.71 2.60
C PRO A 62 -2.42 13.63 2.88
N ASN A 63 -3.16 12.91 2.03
CA ASN A 63 -4.56 12.60 2.29
C ASN A 63 -4.65 11.23 2.97
N GLU A 64 -4.93 11.26 4.27
CA GLU A 64 -5.03 10.09 5.15
C GLU A 64 -5.99 9.01 4.61
N ASN A 65 -7.05 9.40 3.89
CA ASN A 65 -8.03 8.44 3.31
C ASN A 65 -7.44 7.56 2.20
N TYR A 66 -6.29 7.95 1.64
CA TYR A 66 -5.60 7.22 0.59
C TYR A 66 -4.20 6.77 1.02
N ASP A 67 -3.86 6.90 2.30
CA ASP A 67 -2.56 6.45 2.79
C ASP A 67 -2.58 4.95 3.07
N LEU A 68 -1.70 4.21 2.40
CA LEU A 68 -1.55 2.77 2.63
C LEU A 68 -1.11 2.46 4.07
N ILE A 69 -0.26 3.30 4.66
CA ILE A 69 0.32 3.08 6.00
C ILE A 69 -0.77 3.21 7.05
N GLU A 70 -1.48 4.33 7.07
CA GLU A 70 -2.62 4.55 7.98
C GLU A 70 -3.70 3.49 7.81
N TRP A 71 -4.04 3.14 6.56
CA TRP A 71 -5.03 2.10 6.29
C TRP A 71 -4.59 0.73 6.82
N ALA A 72 -3.31 0.37 6.67
CA ALA A 72 -2.77 -0.89 7.18
C ALA A 72 -2.81 -0.96 8.72
N GLU A 73 -2.57 0.15 9.40
CA GLU A 73 -2.70 0.24 10.86
C GLU A 73 -4.15 0.00 11.31
N HIS A 74 -5.12 0.68 10.69
CA HIS A 74 -6.54 0.49 11.00
C HIS A 74 -7.04 -0.94 10.74
N GLN A 75 -6.61 -1.58 9.66
CA GLN A 75 -6.99 -2.97 9.39
C GLN A 75 -6.41 -3.96 10.40
N ALA A 76 -5.23 -3.67 10.97
CA ALA A 76 -4.67 -4.49 12.03
C ALA A 76 -5.53 -4.40 13.31
N GLU A 77 -6.03 -3.21 13.65
CA GLU A 77 -6.91 -2.98 14.80
C GLU A 77 -8.27 -3.70 14.64
N ASP A 78 -8.91 -3.54 13.47
CA ASP A 78 -10.16 -4.22 13.13
C ASP A 78 -10.02 -5.75 13.17
N LEU A 79 -8.88 -6.26 12.68
CA LEU A 79 -8.59 -7.69 12.72
C LEU A 79 -8.34 -8.18 14.15
N GLU A 80 -7.68 -7.38 15.00
CA GLU A 80 -7.49 -7.69 16.41
C GLU A 80 -8.82 -7.74 17.18
N GLU A 81 -9.76 -6.84 16.87
CA GLU A 81 -11.12 -6.85 17.41
C GLU A 81 -11.88 -8.10 16.94
N ARG A 82 -11.85 -8.39 15.63
CA ARG A 82 -12.59 -9.50 15.02
C ARG A 82 -12.02 -10.88 15.36
N LEU A 83 -10.72 -10.98 15.66
CA LEU A 83 -10.05 -12.21 16.12
C LEU A 83 -10.01 -12.35 17.64
N GLY A 84 -10.53 -11.40 18.41
CA GLY A 84 -10.66 -11.48 19.85
C GLY A 84 -9.34 -11.77 20.58
N CYS A 85 -8.47 -10.75 20.70
CA CYS A 85 -7.40 -10.63 21.71
C CYS A 85 -6.48 -11.85 22.02
N ARG A 86 -6.39 -12.88 21.17
CA ARG A 86 -5.46 -14.02 21.39
C ARG A 86 -4.68 -14.48 20.17
N ALA A 87 -4.90 -13.88 19.00
CA ALA A 87 -4.17 -14.29 17.78
C ALA A 87 -2.79 -13.61 17.62
N PHE A 88 -2.55 -12.44 18.23
CA PHE A 88 -1.34 -11.63 18.00
C PHE A 88 -0.40 -11.44 19.20
N GLU A 89 -0.70 -11.96 20.39
CA GLU A 89 0.25 -11.98 21.53
C GLU A 89 1.52 -12.80 21.23
N GLY A 90 1.53 -13.61 20.17
CA GLY A 90 2.68 -14.40 19.72
C GLY A 90 3.68 -13.65 18.82
N LEU A 91 3.26 -12.63 18.06
CA LEU A 91 4.12 -11.99 17.06
C LEU A 91 4.90 -10.77 17.61
N ARG A 92 4.33 -10.02 18.55
CA ARG A 92 5.06 -8.91 19.21
C ARG A 92 6.03 -9.38 20.31
N ARG A 93 5.91 -10.62 20.79
CA ARG A 93 6.77 -11.18 21.85
C ARG A 93 8.00 -11.93 21.34
N CYS A 94 8.10 -12.19 20.03
CA CYS A 94 9.23 -12.92 19.43
C CYS A 94 10.43 -12.03 19.04
N ARG A 95 10.35 -10.70 19.22
CA ARG A 95 11.43 -9.73 18.89
C ARG A 95 12.23 -9.19 20.10
N ARG A 96 12.18 -9.88 21.24
CA ARG A 96 13.18 -9.70 22.32
C ARG A 96 13.63 -11.05 22.88
N ARG A 97 14.44 -11.77 22.11
CA ARG A 97 15.55 -12.57 22.64
C ARG A 97 16.59 -12.85 21.58
#